data_AF-A0A0B5IPP8-F1
#
_entry.id   AF-A0A0B5IPP8-F1
#
_cell.length_a   1.000
_cell.length_b   1.000
_cell.length_c   1.000
_cell.angle_alpha   90.00
_cell.angle_beta   90.00
_cell.angle_gamma   90.00
#
_symmetry.space_group_name_H-M   'P 1'
#
loop_
_entity.id
_entity.type
_entity.pdbx_description
1 polymer ?
#
loop_
_entity_poly.entity_id
_entity_poly.type
_entity_poly.pdbx_seq_one_letter_code
_entity_poly.pdbx_strand_id
1 'polypeptide(L)'
;MVPSMTDTTTGAPLVTGPVQQYIEALLRRSLAERLNRLERLEQLEKDGHRIIDGGQTHGDAWEITDWRTGDLIERGIGGYPGYDKAVQRLDPDGKWILHENVDNDDDQEDIEPVGVPASFADLLQDWLGLRSTPDEDVAAVVGWSVEEVARHRQED
;
A
#
# COMPACT_ATOMS: atom_id res chain seq x y z
N MET A 1 25.57 -11.62 -52.86
CA MET A 1 24.22 -11.04 -52.86
C MET A 1 23.27 -12.16 -52.47
N VAL A 2 22.83 -12.17 -51.21
CA VAL A 2 21.91 -13.16 -50.62
C VAL A 2 20.93 -12.34 -49.77
N PRO A 3 19.61 -12.53 -49.88
CA PRO A 3 18.64 -11.62 -49.29
C PRO A 3 18.45 -11.87 -47.80
N SER A 4 18.26 -10.75 -47.07
CA SER A 4 17.92 -10.68 -45.65
C SER A 4 16.68 -11.52 -45.32
N MET A 5 16.82 -12.42 -44.34
CA MET A 5 15.67 -12.98 -43.63
C MET A 5 15.19 -11.96 -42.61
N THR A 6 13.89 -11.68 -42.69
CA THR A 6 13.12 -10.72 -41.93
C THR A 6 13.12 -11.03 -40.44
N ASP A 7 13.45 -10.00 -39.65
CA ASP A 7 13.02 -9.86 -38.26
C ASP A 7 11.51 -10.12 -38.16
N THR A 8 11.13 -11.12 -37.38
CA THR A 8 9.75 -11.26 -36.91
C THR A 8 9.75 -10.88 -35.44
N THR A 9 9.78 -9.56 -35.17
CA THR A 9 9.44 -9.04 -33.85
C THR A 9 7.96 -9.32 -33.62
N THR A 10 7.68 -10.40 -32.90
CA THR A 10 6.34 -10.70 -32.38
C THR A 10 6.04 -9.67 -31.31
N GLY A 11 5.43 -8.55 -31.69
CA GLY A 11 4.85 -7.60 -30.75
C GLY A 11 3.69 -8.30 -30.04
N ALA A 12 3.83 -8.50 -28.73
CA ALA A 12 2.77 -9.02 -27.87
C ALA A 12 1.47 -8.21 -28.05
N PRO A 13 0.28 -8.83 -27.97
CA PRO A 13 -0.96 -8.09 -28.00
C PRO A 13 -1.02 -7.18 -26.78
N LEU A 14 -0.99 -5.86 -27.00
CA LEU A 14 -1.45 -4.89 -26.02
C LEU A 14 -2.88 -5.29 -25.66
N VAL A 15 -3.10 -5.68 -24.40
CA VAL A 15 -4.45 -5.87 -23.85
C VAL A 15 -5.08 -4.48 -23.90
N THR A 16 -5.79 -4.15 -24.97
CA THR A 16 -6.51 -2.88 -25.10
C THR A 16 -7.97 -3.12 -24.76
N GLY A 17 -8.50 -2.40 -23.77
CA GLY A 17 -9.91 -2.54 -23.38
C GLY A 17 -10.20 -2.33 -21.89
N PRO A 18 -11.41 -2.73 -21.44
CA PRO A 18 -11.89 -2.48 -20.08
C PRO A 18 -10.97 -3.02 -18.96
N VAL A 19 -10.31 -4.16 -19.20
CA VAL A 19 -9.36 -4.77 -18.24
C VAL A 19 -8.15 -3.87 -18.00
N GLN A 20 -7.57 -3.33 -19.07
CA GLN A 20 -6.43 -2.41 -19.00
C GLN A 20 -6.81 -1.17 -18.19
N GLN A 21 -7.94 -0.55 -18.55
CA GLN A 21 -8.44 0.64 -17.89
C GLN A 21 -8.73 0.40 -16.41
N TYR A 22 -9.27 -0.77 -16.07
CA TYR A 22 -9.53 -1.15 -14.69
C TYR A 22 -8.24 -1.31 -13.88
N ILE A 23 -7.24 -2.01 -14.41
CA ILE A 23 -5.94 -2.17 -13.73
C ILE A 23 -5.22 -0.81 -13.59
N GLU A 24 -5.26 0.05 -14.61
CA GLU A 24 -4.72 1.41 -14.52
C GLU A 24 -5.40 2.23 -13.42
N ALA A 25 -6.73 2.13 -13.29
CA ALA A 25 -7.48 2.82 -12.26
C ALA A 25 -7.11 2.32 -10.85
N LEU A 26 -6.96 1.00 -10.67
CA LEU A 26 -6.50 0.41 -9.41
C LEU A 26 -5.08 0.88 -9.03
N LEU A 27 -4.14 0.87 -9.98
CA LEU A 27 -2.78 1.33 -9.75
C LEU A 27 -2.75 2.82 -9.35
N ARG A 28 -3.50 3.66 -10.07
CA ARG A 28 -3.59 5.10 -9.75
C ARG A 28 -4.21 5.35 -8.37
N ARG A 29 -5.25 4.59 -8.02
CA ARG A 29 -5.87 4.63 -6.69
C ARG A 29 -4.85 4.29 -5.61
N SER A 30 -4.14 3.18 -5.75
CA SER A 30 -3.07 2.76 -4.81
C SER A 30 -2.03 3.87 -4.58
N LEU A 31 -1.54 4.52 -5.64
CA LEU A 31 -0.60 5.62 -5.49
C LEU A 31 -1.23 6.85 -4.80
N ALA A 32 -2.47 7.19 -5.16
CA ALA A 32 -3.18 8.31 -4.55
C ALA A 32 -3.43 8.08 -3.06
N GLU A 33 -3.86 6.88 -2.67
CA GLU A 33 -4.04 6.48 -1.27
C GLU A 33 -2.75 6.64 -0.47
N ARG A 34 -1.65 6.10 -1.00
CA ARG A 34 -0.34 6.21 -0.37
C ARG A 34 0.13 7.66 -0.21
N LEU A 35 -0.03 8.48 -1.26
CA LEU A 35 0.34 9.90 -1.18
C LEU A 35 -0.54 10.68 -0.18
N ASN A 36 -1.84 10.40 -0.16
CA ASN A 36 -2.77 11.01 0.80
C ASN A 36 -2.43 10.60 2.24
N ARG A 37 -2.09 9.31 2.46
CA ARG A 37 -1.62 8.80 3.76
C ARG A 37 -0.35 9.54 4.21
N LEU A 38 0.64 9.67 3.33
CA LEU A 38 1.88 10.39 3.63
C LEU A 38 1.64 11.87 3.95
N GLU A 39 0.76 12.55 3.21
CA GLU A 39 0.35 13.92 3.50
C GLU A 39 -0.37 14.02 4.86
N ARG A 40 -1.23 13.06 5.17
CA ARG A 40 -1.94 12.99 6.44
C ARG A 40 -0.98 12.79 7.61
N LEU A 41 -0.02 11.89 7.49
CA LEU A 41 1.04 11.66 8.48
C LEU A 41 1.82 12.96 8.72
N GLU A 42 2.26 13.64 7.66
CA GLU A 42 2.98 14.91 7.77
C GLU A 42 2.13 16.00 8.45
N GLN A 43 0.84 16.07 8.13
CA GLN A 43 -0.06 17.05 8.74
C GLN A 43 -0.29 16.77 10.22
N LEU A 44 -0.47 15.52 10.62
CA LEU A 44 -0.58 15.13 12.04
C LEU A 44 0.67 15.52 12.83
N GLU A 45 1.86 15.30 12.28
CA GLU A 45 3.11 15.72 12.90
C GLU A 45 3.21 17.24 13.05
N LYS A 46 2.80 18.00 12.02
CA LYS A 46 2.73 19.48 12.07
C LYS A 46 1.75 19.98 13.14
N ASP A 47 0.66 19.26 13.35
CA ASP A 47 -0.36 19.57 14.36
C ASP A 47 0.07 19.15 15.78
N GLY A 48 1.29 18.61 15.93
CA GLY A 48 1.90 18.25 17.21
C GLY A 48 1.50 16.86 17.70
N HIS A 49 0.96 16.00 16.84
CA HIS A 49 0.75 14.60 17.15
C HIS A 49 2.07 13.81 17.02
N ARG A 50 2.22 12.77 17.82
CA ARG A 50 3.29 11.79 17.66
C ARG A 50 2.71 10.52 17.06
N ILE A 51 3.23 10.09 15.92
CA ILE A 51 2.81 8.81 15.34
C ILE A 51 3.75 7.72 15.86
N ILE A 52 3.18 6.57 16.22
CA ILE A 52 3.90 5.42 16.73
C ILE A 52 3.45 4.14 16.03
N ASP A 53 4.36 3.18 15.92
CA ASP A 53 3.96 1.78 15.75
C ASP A 53 3.91 1.16 17.14
N GLY A 54 2.94 0.29 17.40
CA GLY A 54 2.84 -0.34 18.70
C GLY A 54 1.84 -1.47 18.72
N GLY A 55 2.17 -2.52 19.46
CA GLY A 55 1.33 -3.70 19.51
C GLY A 55 1.98 -4.87 20.22
N GLN A 56 1.23 -5.98 20.26
CA GLN A 56 1.69 -7.24 20.79
C GLN A 56 2.72 -7.87 19.85
N THR A 57 3.85 -8.31 20.39
CA THR A 57 4.92 -8.94 19.61
C THR A 57 4.91 -10.46 19.75
N HIS A 58 4.90 -10.97 20.99
CA HIS A 58 4.83 -12.41 21.27
C HIS A 58 4.29 -12.72 22.66
N GLY A 59 3.31 -13.62 22.74
CA GLY A 59 2.67 -13.96 24.03
C GLY A 59 2.19 -12.68 24.71
N ASP A 60 2.53 -12.46 25.98
CA ASP A 60 2.16 -11.24 26.68
C ASP A 60 3.10 -10.05 26.43
N ALA A 61 4.08 -10.17 25.53
CA ALA A 61 5.03 -9.10 25.23
C ALA A 61 4.46 -8.09 24.23
N TRP A 62 4.86 -6.83 24.39
CA TRP A 62 4.47 -5.71 23.53
C TRP A 62 5.63 -4.74 23.35
N GLU A 63 5.61 -4.00 22.25
CA GLU A 63 6.57 -2.94 21.92
C GLU A 63 5.85 -1.70 21.40
N ILE A 64 6.47 -0.53 21.61
CA ILE A 64 6.09 0.77 21.04
C ILE A 64 7.36 1.36 20.43
N THR A 65 7.29 1.73 19.15
CA THR A 65 8.40 2.29 18.37
C THR A 65 7.99 3.58 17.70
N ASP A 66 8.96 4.46 17.46
CA ASP A 66 8.76 5.65 16.64
C ASP A 66 8.56 5.24 15.18
N TRP A 67 7.45 5.65 14.56
CA TRP A 67 7.09 5.16 13.21
C TRP A 67 8.12 5.54 12.14
N ARG A 68 8.77 6.70 12.30
CA ARG A 68 9.66 7.25 11.28
C ARG A 68 11.06 6.68 11.38
N THR A 69 11.55 6.46 12.60
CA THR A 69 12.92 5.98 12.82
C THR A 69 13.00 4.49 13.13
N GLY A 70 11.89 3.87 13.54
CA GLY A 70 11.88 2.52 14.10
C GLY A 70 12.51 2.43 15.50
N ASP A 71 12.83 3.56 16.13
CA ASP A 71 13.47 3.56 17.44
C ASP A 71 12.51 3.03 18.51
N LEU A 72 13.01 2.09 19.33
CA LEU A 72 12.25 1.57 20.46
C LEU A 72 12.00 2.68 21.49
N ILE A 73 10.73 2.98 21.73
CA ILE A 73 10.27 3.91 22.77
C ILE A 73 10.11 3.15 24.08
N GLU A 74 9.34 2.05 24.05
CA GLU A 74 9.15 1.20 25.23
C GLU A 74 8.77 -0.22 24.84
N ARG A 75 9.08 -1.18 25.71
CA ARG A 75 8.60 -2.55 25.62
C ARG A 75 8.23 -3.09 26.99
N GLY A 76 7.36 -4.08 27.02
CA GLY A 76 6.99 -4.71 28.27
C GLY A 76 6.30 -6.06 28.08
N ILE A 77 5.81 -6.56 29.21
CA ILE A 77 5.00 -7.77 29.32
C ILE A 77 3.67 -7.42 30.00
N GLY A 78 2.73 -8.36 30.01
CA GLY A 78 1.40 -8.17 30.61
C GLY A 78 0.31 -7.85 29.59
N GLY A 79 0.57 -8.09 28.31
CA GLY A 79 -0.38 -7.98 27.21
C GLY A 79 -0.96 -6.58 27.06
N TYR A 80 -2.16 -6.51 26.49
CA TYR A 80 -2.87 -5.27 26.25
C TYR A 80 -3.03 -4.37 27.49
N PRO A 81 -3.34 -4.87 28.70
CA PRO A 81 -3.40 -4.02 29.89
C PRO A 81 -2.06 -3.39 30.29
N GLY A 82 -0.94 -4.06 30.02
CA GLY A 82 0.40 -3.50 30.24
C GLY A 82 0.72 -2.40 29.22
N TYR A 83 0.37 -2.64 27.96
CA TYR A 83 0.51 -1.68 26.86
C TYR A 83 -0.30 -0.40 27.10
N ASP A 84 -1.59 -0.53 27.42
CA ASP A 84 -2.50 0.61 27.65
C ASP A 84 -2.01 1.52 28.80
N LYS A 85 -1.51 0.92 29.89
CA LYS A 85 -0.88 1.67 30.99
C LYS A 85 0.40 2.40 30.56
N ALA A 86 1.19 1.80 29.67
CA ALA A 86 2.38 2.46 29.14
C ALA A 86 2.00 3.65 28.27
N VAL A 87 1.04 3.49 27.36
CA VAL A 87 0.52 4.58 26.51
C VAL A 87 -0.03 5.72 27.36
N GLN A 88 -0.91 5.45 28.34
CA GLN A 88 -1.46 6.48 29.23
C GLN A 88 -0.39 7.27 30.00
N ARG A 89 0.73 6.61 30.34
CA ARG A 89 1.85 7.25 31.03
C ARG A 89 2.73 8.06 30.07
N LEU A 90 2.98 7.54 28.87
CA LEU A 90 3.87 8.14 27.88
C LEU A 90 3.20 9.29 27.12
N ASP A 91 1.89 9.25 27.00
CA ASP A 91 1.06 10.24 26.29
C ASP A 91 -0.08 10.78 27.19
N PRO A 92 0.26 11.56 28.23
CA PRO A 92 -0.74 12.11 29.15
C PRO A 92 -1.71 13.10 28.48
N ASP A 93 -1.32 13.67 27.33
CA ASP A 93 -2.10 14.67 26.60
C ASP A 93 -2.95 14.07 25.46
N GLY A 94 -2.87 12.75 25.24
CA GLY A 94 -3.65 12.07 24.19
C GLY A 94 -3.27 12.50 22.77
N LYS A 95 -1.98 12.74 22.51
CA LYS A 95 -1.44 13.20 21.23
C LYS A 95 -0.81 12.09 20.40
N TRP A 96 -0.70 10.88 20.92
CA TRP A 96 -0.13 9.76 20.19
C TRP A 96 -1.19 9.11 19.31
N ILE A 97 -0.79 8.80 18.08
CA ILE A 97 -1.63 8.14 17.08
C ILE A 97 -0.90 6.88 16.63
N LEU A 98 -1.59 5.75 16.64
CA LEU A 98 -1.06 4.53 16.03
C LEU A 98 -1.02 4.71 14.52
N HIS A 99 0.12 4.41 13.92
CA HIS A 99 0.34 4.54 12.48
C HIS A 99 -0.72 3.80 11.66
N GLU A 100 -1.14 2.60 12.10
CA GLU A 100 -2.22 1.84 11.46
C GLU A 100 -3.60 2.53 11.49
N ASN A 101 -3.81 3.50 12.38
CA ASN A 101 -5.08 4.21 12.53
C ASN A 101 -5.16 5.54 11.77
N VAL A 102 -4.13 5.87 10.98
CA VAL A 102 -4.05 7.17 10.30
C VAL A 102 -5.05 7.30 9.15
N ASP A 103 -5.47 6.17 8.56
CA ASP A 103 -6.33 6.12 7.37
C ASP A 103 -7.74 5.57 7.62
N ASN A 104 -8.22 5.53 8.87
CA ASN A 104 -9.55 4.96 9.20
C ASN A 104 -10.76 5.77 8.68
N ASP A 105 -10.57 6.65 7.69
CA ASP A 105 -11.67 7.34 7.00
C ASP A 105 -12.15 6.44 5.84
N ASP A 106 -13.18 5.64 6.11
CA ASP A 106 -13.94 4.72 5.22
C ASP A 106 -14.57 5.41 3.97
N ASP A 107 -14.20 6.65 3.65
CA ASP A 107 -14.84 7.48 2.61
C ASP A 107 -14.26 7.27 1.20
N GLN A 108 -13.45 6.23 0.98
CA GLN A 108 -12.88 5.97 -0.33
C GLN A 108 -13.87 5.24 -1.24
N GLU A 109 -14.25 5.89 -2.34
CA GLU A 109 -15.11 5.29 -3.37
C GLU A 109 -14.41 4.09 -4.04
N ASP A 110 -15.13 2.98 -4.11
CA ASP A 110 -14.67 1.81 -4.84
C ASP A 110 -14.54 2.07 -6.33
N ILE A 111 -13.50 1.49 -6.96
CA ILE A 111 -13.35 1.56 -8.41
C ILE A 111 -14.37 0.63 -9.04
N GLU A 112 -15.38 1.20 -9.69
CA GLU A 112 -16.37 0.41 -10.41
C GLU A 112 -15.71 -0.33 -11.60
N PRO A 113 -15.89 -1.66 -11.73
CA PRO A 113 -15.31 -2.45 -12.82
C PRO A 113 -16.13 -2.32 -14.11
N VAL A 114 -16.18 -1.11 -14.69
CA VAL A 114 -16.97 -0.83 -15.90
C VAL A 114 -16.47 -1.69 -17.07
N GLY A 115 -17.33 -2.55 -17.59
CA GLY A 115 -17.00 -3.45 -18.70
C GLY A 115 -16.15 -4.67 -18.31
N VAL A 116 -15.96 -4.91 -17.02
CA VAL A 116 -15.27 -6.09 -16.47
C VAL A 116 -16.25 -6.84 -15.54
N PRO A 117 -16.52 -8.15 -15.75
CA PRO A 117 -17.37 -8.92 -14.83
C PRO A 117 -16.81 -8.89 -13.40
N ALA A 118 -17.66 -8.71 -12.39
CA ALA A 118 -17.24 -8.56 -10.99
C ALA A 118 -16.31 -9.68 -10.51
N SER A 119 -16.65 -10.94 -10.74
CA SER A 119 -15.79 -12.08 -10.36
C SER A 119 -14.42 -12.07 -11.04
N PHE A 120 -14.30 -11.43 -12.21
CA PHE A 120 -13.00 -11.26 -12.87
C PHE A 120 -12.26 -10.03 -12.34
N ALA A 121 -12.98 -8.95 -12.00
CA ALA A 121 -12.41 -7.79 -11.33
C ALA A 121 -11.80 -8.16 -9.96
N ASP A 122 -12.45 -9.05 -9.21
CA ASP A 122 -11.93 -9.58 -7.94
C ASP A 122 -10.61 -10.33 -8.17
N LEU A 123 -10.57 -11.22 -9.17
CA LEU A 123 -9.34 -11.96 -9.52
C LEU A 123 -8.21 -11.03 -9.97
N LEU A 124 -8.52 -9.92 -10.65
CA LEU A 124 -7.52 -8.93 -11.06
C LEU A 124 -6.95 -8.17 -9.86
N GLN A 125 -7.79 -7.82 -8.88
CA GLN A 125 -7.36 -7.19 -7.63
C GLN A 125 -6.48 -8.14 -6.82
N ASP A 126 -6.92 -9.40 -6.64
CA ASP A 126 -6.14 -10.44 -5.97
C ASP A 126 -4.78 -10.60 -6.65
N TRP A 127 -4.77 -10.74 -7.98
CA TRP A 127 -3.54 -10.87 -8.75
C TRP A 127 -2.60 -9.67 -8.57
N LEU A 128 -3.11 -8.43 -8.58
CA LEU A 128 -2.31 -7.23 -8.33
C LEU A 128 -1.75 -7.16 -6.91
N GLY A 129 -2.49 -7.68 -5.92
CA GLY A 129 -2.08 -7.71 -4.52
C GLY A 129 -1.04 -8.79 -4.18
N LEU A 130 -0.82 -9.76 -5.06
CA LEU A 130 0.20 -10.79 -4.81
C LEU A 130 1.61 -10.22 -4.96
N ARG A 131 2.42 -10.36 -3.90
CA ARG A 131 3.87 -10.07 -3.94
C ARG A 131 4.63 -10.89 -4.99
N SER A 132 4.09 -12.02 -5.41
CA SER A 132 4.66 -12.86 -6.47
C SER A 132 4.34 -12.39 -7.88
N THR A 133 3.41 -11.44 -8.05
CA THR A 133 3.06 -10.90 -9.38
C THR A 133 4.15 -9.94 -9.85
N PRO A 134 4.90 -10.28 -10.91
CA PRO A 134 5.99 -9.44 -11.40
C PRO A 134 5.47 -8.12 -11.97
N ASP A 135 6.22 -7.04 -11.76
CA ASP A 135 5.87 -5.72 -12.32
C ASP A 135 5.94 -5.71 -13.85
N GLU A 136 6.76 -6.59 -14.46
CA GLU A 136 6.84 -6.76 -15.91
C GLU A 136 5.51 -7.26 -16.51
N ASP A 137 4.83 -8.18 -15.83
CA ASP A 137 3.56 -8.72 -16.29
C ASP A 137 2.46 -7.67 -16.21
N VAL A 138 2.44 -6.89 -15.12
CA VAL A 138 1.51 -5.76 -14.97
C VAL A 138 1.80 -4.69 -16.03
N ALA A 139 3.07 -4.31 -16.21
CA ALA A 139 3.50 -3.32 -17.19
C ALA A 139 3.11 -3.71 -18.62
N ALA A 140 3.24 -4.99 -18.97
CA ALA A 140 2.81 -5.51 -20.26
C ALA A 140 1.30 -5.38 -20.49
N VAL A 141 0.49 -5.52 -19.43
CA VAL A 141 -0.97 -5.37 -19.50
C VAL A 141 -1.38 -3.90 -19.61
N VAL A 142 -0.82 -3.00 -18.78
CA VAL A 142 -1.20 -1.57 -18.76
C VAL A 142 -0.48 -0.71 -19.80
N GLY A 143 0.57 -1.22 -20.43
CA GLY A 143 1.39 -0.46 -21.37
C GLY A 143 2.22 0.64 -20.73
N TRP A 144 2.60 0.48 -19.45
CA TRP A 144 3.48 1.39 -18.72
C TRP A 144 4.92 0.84 -18.68
N SER A 145 5.87 1.65 -18.19
CA SER A 145 7.18 1.13 -17.85
C SER A 145 7.12 0.34 -16.54
N VAL A 146 8.08 -0.57 -16.34
CA VAL A 146 8.19 -1.36 -15.11
C VAL A 146 8.37 -0.43 -13.90
N GLU A 147 9.17 0.64 -14.06
CA GLU A 147 9.40 1.63 -12.99
C GLU A 147 8.12 2.38 -12.61
N GLU A 148 7.27 2.68 -13.60
CA GLU A 148 5.99 3.34 -13.35
C GLU A 148 5.04 2.42 -12.58
N VAL A 149 4.98 1.13 -12.94
CA VAL A 149 4.21 0.13 -12.19
C VAL A 149 4.73 -0.01 -10.76
N ALA A 150 6.05 -0.18 -10.60
CA ALA A 150 6.68 -0.32 -9.29
C ALA A 150 6.36 0.86 -8.37
N ARG A 151 6.35 2.09 -8.90
CA ARG A 151 5.97 3.29 -8.16
C ARG A 151 4.53 3.23 -7.63
N HIS A 152 3.59 2.65 -8.39
CA HIS A 152 2.18 2.55 -8.01
C HIS A 152 1.89 1.35 -7.09
N ARG A 153 2.76 0.34 -7.07
CA ARG A 153 2.61 -0.88 -6.25
C ARG A 153 3.48 -0.89 -4.98
N GLN A 154 4.29 0.14 -4.77
CA GLN A 154 5.12 0.25 -3.57
C GLN A 154 4.25 0.35 -2.31
N GLU A 155 4.48 -0.57 -1.36
CA GLU A 155 3.99 -0.51 0.02
C GLU A 155 4.88 0.47 0.85
N ASP A 156 4.31 1.13 1.87
CA ASP A 156 5.04 2.01 2.80
C ASP A 156 5.97 1.26 3.77
#